data_AF-A0A076VFE9-F1
#
_entry.id   AF-A0A076VFE9-F1
#
_cell.length_a   1.000
_cell.length_b   1.000
_cell.length_c   1.000
_cell.angle_alpha   90.00
_cell.angle_beta   90.00
_cell.angle_gamma   90.00
#
_symmetry.space_group_name_H-M   'P 1'
#
loop_
_entity.id
_entity.type
_entity.pdbx_description
1 polymer ?
#
loop_
_entity_poly.entity_id
_entity_poly.type
_entity_poly.pdbx_seq_one_letter_code
_entity_poly.pdbx_strand_id
1 'polypeptide(L)'
;FDVTPAIIRWIAHRQPNHGFVVEVTQPNNDKNVTKRHVRISRSLLPDRNHWSQIRPLLVTYSHDGKGHPLHKREKRQARHKQRKRLKSSCRRHPLYVDFSDVGWNDWIVAPPGYHAFYCHGECPFPLADHFNSTNHAIVQTLVNSVNSNIPKACCVPTELSAISMLYLDENEKVVLKNYQDMVVE
;
A
#
# COMPACT_ATOMS: atom_id res chain seq x y z
N PHE A 1 -0.10 11.52 10.67
CA PHE A 1 -0.43 12.79 10.00
C PHE A 1 0.65 13.06 8.98
N ASP A 2 0.30 13.23 7.71
CA ASP A 2 1.25 13.72 6.72
C ASP A 2 1.47 15.22 6.94
N VAL A 3 2.69 15.58 7.31
CA VAL A 3 3.11 16.97 7.56
C VAL A 3 4.15 17.45 6.55
N THR A 4 4.41 16.66 5.50
CA THR A 4 5.42 16.95 4.47
C THR A 4 5.28 18.35 3.86
N PRO A 5 4.07 18.85 3.51
CA PRO A 5 3.91 20.19 2.96
C PRO A 5 4.29 21.31 3.95
N ALA A 6 4.10 21.09 5.26
CA ALA A 6 4.53 22.05 6.27
C ALA A 6 6.05 22.09 6.40
N ILE A 7 6.70 20.92 6.39
CA ILE A 7 8.16 20.81 6.46
C ILE A 7 8.85 21.44 5.24
N ILE A 8 8.32 21.22 4.03
CA ILE A 8 8.85 21.86 2.81
C ILE A 8 8.76 23.39 2.92
N ARG A 9 7.65 23.94 3.45
CA ARG A 9 7.50 25.38 3.67
C ARG A 9 8.48 25.91 4.71
N TRP A 10 8.73 25.19 5.79
CA TRP A 10 9.70 25.55 6.83
C TRP A 10 11.15 25.52 6.34
N ILE A 11 11.50 24.58 5.47
CA ILE A 11 12.82 24.52 4.84
C ILE A 11 12.99 25.68 3.85
N ALA A 12 11.95 26.02 3.09
CA ALA A 12 11.98 27.10 2.10
C ALA A 12 11.97 28.50 2.75
N HIS A 13 11.18 28.69 3.81
CA HIS A 13 11.02 29.96 4.51
C HIS A 13 11.67 29.83 5.88
N ARG A 14 12.84 30.45 6.07
CA ARG A 14 13.64 30.41 7.31
C ARG A 14 12.98 31.14 8.48
N GLN A 15 11.76 30.77 8.84
CA GLN A 15 11.05 31.32 9.97
C GLN A 15 11.60 30.73 11.29
N PRO A 16 11.51 31.45 12.41
CA PRO A 16 12.06 30.99 13.68
C PRO A 16 11.16 29.97 14.40
N ASN A 17 9.88 29.87 14.02
CA ASN A 17 8.91 29.01 14.71
C ASN A 17 8.36 27.91 13.79
N HIS A 18 8.57 26.67 14.20
CA HIS A 18 8.22 25.46 13.47
C HIS A 18 7.46 24.52 14.41
N GLY A 19 6.20 24.86 14.68
CA GLY A 19 5.33 24.13 15.60
C GLY A 19 4.07 23.63 14.92
N PHE A 20 3.58 22.48 15.37
CA PHE A 20 2.24 22.01 15.07
C PHE A 20 1.32 22.28 16.26
N VAL A 21 0.09 22.68 15.99
CA VAL A 21 -0.98 22.77 16.98
C VAL A 21 -1.96 21.64 16.71
N VAL A 22 -2.26 20.84 17.72
CA VAL A 22 -3.24 19.75 17.66
C VAL A 22 -4.42 20.17 18.52
N GLU A 23 -5.58 20.34 17.90
CA GLU A 23 -6.85 20.58 18.58
C GLU A 23 -7.69 19.31 18.52
N VAL A 24 -8.19 18.87 19.67
CA VAL A 24 -9.15 17.76 19.76
C VAL A 24 -10.53 18.37 19.95
N THR A 25 -11.35 18.33 18.90
CA THR A 25 -12.72 18.85 18.95
C THR A 25 -13.71 17.73 19.18
N GLN A 26 -14.58 17.88 20.19
CA GLN A 26 -15.75 17.00 20.35
C GLN A 26 -16.90 17.48 19.45
N PRO A 27 -17.71 16.58 18.89
CA PRO A 27 -18.77 16.94 17.96
C PRO A 27 -19.98 17.66 18.59
N ASN A 28 -20.11 17.68 19.92
CA ASN A 28 -21.22 18.37 20.59
C ASN A 28 -20.82 19.79 21.05
N ASN A 29 -21.37 20.78 20.37
CA ASN A 29 -20.92 22.17 20.34
C ASN A 29 -21.51 23.01 21.48
N ASP A 30 -21.07 22.80 22.73
CA ASP A 30 -21.32 23.75 23.79
C ASP A 30 -20.34 24.92 23.68
N LYS A 31 -20.84 26.02 23.10
CA LYS A 31 -20.09 27.24 22.72
C LYS A 31 -19.46 28.02 23.89
N ASN A 32 -19.51 27.52 25.12
CA ASN A 32 -19.05 28.23 26.32
C ASN A 32 -17.99 27.49 27.15
N VAL A 33 -17.32 26.46 26.62
CA VAL A 33 -16.15 25.91 27.30
C VAL A 33 -14.92 26.72 26.89
N THR A 34 -14.36 27.49 27.85
CA THR A 34 -13.07 28.16 27.66
C THR A 34 -12.05 27.16 27.12
N LYS A 35 -11.62 27.35 25.86
CA LYS A 35 -10.64 26.48 25.21
C LYS A 35 -9.31 26.63 25.93
N ARG A 36 -9.10 25.84 26.99
CA ARG A 36 -7.81 25.75 27.68
C ARG A 36 -6.85 25.04 26.74
N HIS A 37 -5.94 25.79 26.14
CA HIS A 37 -4.83 25.22 25.39
C HIS A 37 -4.05 24.25 26.30
N VAL A 38 -4.09 22.96 25.99
CA VAL A 38 -3.26 21.97 26.66
C VAL A 38 -1.90 21.99 25.98
N ARG A 39 -0.94 22.68 26.60
CA ARG A 39 0.45 22.63 26.15
C ARG A 39 1.03 21.27 26.51
N ILE A 40 1.39 20.50 25.49
CA ILE A 40 2.15 19.25 25.66
C ILE A 40 3.60 19.64 26.03
N SER A 41 3.87 19.76 27.34
CA SER A 41 5.17 20.08 28.02
C SER A 41 5.51 21.59 28.21
N ARG A 42 5.95 22.08 29.38
CA ARG A 42 6.81 21.53 30.45
C ARG A 42 6.14 21.53 31.84
N SER A 43 6.14 20.36 32.47
CA SER A 43 5.89 20.00 33.88
C SER A 43 4.52 20.24 34.52
N LEU A 44 3.82 19.14 34.80
CA LEU A 44 3.66 18.63 36.17
C LEU A 44 4.02 17.12 36.11
N LEU A 45 5.18 16.75 36.65
CA LEU A 45 6.02 15.57 36.32
C LEU A 45 5.31 14.21 36.10
N PRO A 46 5.84 13.42 35.15
CA PRO A 46 6.50 12.17 35.51
C PRO A 46 7.97 12.18 35.03
N ASP A 47 8.79 11.33 35.65
CA ASP A 47 10.24 11.21 35.49
C ASP A 47 10.80 11.54 34.09
N ARG A 48 11.92 12.27 34.03
CA ARG A 48 12.59 12.71 32.78
C ARG A 48 12.83 11.56 31.81
N ASN A 49 13.04 10.35 32.34
CA ASN A 49 13.25 9.14 31.55
C ASN A 49 11.99 8.69 30.80
N HIS A 50 10.80 8.76 31.41
CA HIS A 50 9.55 8.38 30.73
C HIS A 50 9.14 9.37 29.65
N TRP A 51 9.34 10.68 29.87
CA TRP A 51 8.98 11.68 28.84
C TRP A 51 9.81 11.55 27.57
N SER A 52 11.07 11.14 27.70
CA SER A 52 11.95 10.91 26.54
C SER A 52 11.41 9.82 25.61
N GLN A 53 10.63 8.88 26.15
CA GLN A 53 10.01 7.77 25.40
C GLN A 53 8.63 8.13 24.81
N ILE A 54 7.87 9.01 25.46
CA ILE A 54 6.45 9.28 25.11
C ILE A 54 6.28 10.62 24.37
N ARG A 55 7.33 11.44 24.27
CA ARG A 55 7.25 12.74 23.57
C ARG A 55 6.86 12.57 22.09
N PRO A 56 6.05 13.48 21.53
CA PRO A 56 5.81 13.53 20.10
C PRO A 56 7.13 13.73 19.35
N LEU A 57 7.37 12.90 18.32
CA LEU A 57 8.55 12.99 17.48
C LEU A 57 8.14 13.34 16.05
N LEU A 58 8.78 14.34 15.49
CA LEU A 58 8.75 14.61 14.06
C LEU A 58 9.90 13.83 13.42
N VAL A 59 9.58 12.77 12.69
CA VAL A 59 10.56 12.00 11.92
C VAL A 59 10.54 12.51 10.48
N THR A 60 11.71 12.89 9.95
CA THR A 60 11.85 13.33 8.56
C THR A 60 12.92 12.49 7.87
N TYR A 61 12.68 12.13 6.63
CA TYR A 61 13.65 11.47 5.77
C TYR A 61 14.05 12.47 4.71
N SER A 62 15.33 12.86 4.68
CA SER A 62 15.87 13.75 3.67
C SER A 62 17.06 13.07 3.00
N HIS A 63 17.21 13.31 1.70
CA HIS A 63 18.37 12.87 0.95
C HIS A 63 19.34 14.05 0.84
N ASP A 64 20.54 13.88 1.37
CA ASP A 64 21.59 14.91 1.39
C ASP A 64 22.22 15.15 0.01
N GLY A 65 21.84 14.37 -1.01
CA GLY A 65 22.40 14.42 -2.36
C GLY A 65 23.89 14.08 -2.42
N LYS A 66 24.48 13.67 -1.29
CA LYS A 66 25.93 13.42 -1.11
C LYS A 66 26.23 11.95 -0.84
N GLY A 67 25.23 11.08 -0.89
CA GLY A 67 25.41 9.64 -0.92
C GLY A 67 26.23 9.22 -2.14
N HIS A 68 27.55 9.12 -1.97
CA HIS A 68 28.39 8.39 -2.91
C HIS A 68 27.95 6.93 -2.92
N PRO A 69 27.67 6.31 -4.08
CA PRO A 69 27.34 4.90 -4.13
C PRO A 69 28.54 4.10 -3.62
N LEU A 70 28.40 3.48 -2.44
CA LEU A 70 29.44 2.67 -1.76
C LEU A 70 29.92 1.48 -2.60
N HIS A 71 29.25 1.20 -3.72
CA HIS A 71 29.77 0.36 -4.78
C HIS A 71 29.79 1.11 -6.10
N LYS A 72 30.99 1.48 -6.54
CA LYS A 72 31.29 1.74 -7.95
C LYS A 72 31.15 0.40 -8.68
N ARG A 73 29.91 0.05 -9.04
CA ARG A 73 29.63 -1.10 -9.88
C ARG A 73 30.31 -0.81 -11.21
N GLU A 74 31.41 -1.51 -11.49
CA GLU A 74 31.97 -1.56 -12.83
C GLU A 74 30.82 -1.80 -13.79
N LYS A 75 30.71 -0.91 -14.78
CA LYS A 75 29.74 -1.01 -15.87
C LYS A 75 30.17 -2.20 -16.73
N ARG A 76 29.94 -3.43 -16.23
CA ARG A 76 29.78 -4.60 -17.09
C ARG A 76 28.64 -4.20 -18.00
N GLN A 77 28.93 -4.00 -19.28
CA GLN A 77 27.93 -3.67 -20.27
C GLN A 77 26.78 -4.68 -20.13
N ALA A 78 25.69 -4.25 -19.51
CA ALA A 78 24.49 -5.06 -19.41
C ALA A 78 23.84 -5.01 -20.79
N ARG A 79 24.34 -5.85 -21.71
CA ARG A 79 23.62 -6.23 -22.92
C ARG A 79 22.16 -6.49 -22.54
N HIS A 80 21.26 -5.62 -22.97
CA HIS A 80 19.83 -5.86 -23.14
C HIS A 80 19.12 -6.81 -22.14
N LYS A 81 19.36 -6.72 -20.83
CA LYS A 81 18.66 -7.57 -19.84
C LYS A 81 17.64 -6.84 -18.96
N GLN A 82 17.61 -5.50 -18.96
CA GLN A 82 16.58 -4.73 -18.23
C GLN A 82 15.17 -4.96 -18.77
N ARG A 83 15.01 -5.10 -20.10
CA ARG A 83 13.71 -5.33 -20.75
C ARG A 83 13.08 -6.69 -20.41
N LYS A 84 13.89 -7.69 -19.99
CA LYS A 84 13.40 -9.00 -19.52
C LYS A 84 12.98 -8.98 -18.04
N ARG A 85 13.63 -8.19 -17.17
CA ARG A 85 13.30 -8.11 -15.73
C ARG A 85 11.95 -7.44 -15.43
N LEU A 86 11.55 -6.44 -16.22
CA LEU A 86 10.23 -5.80 -16.09
C LEU A 86 9.07 -6.70 -16.58
N LYS A 87 9.37 -7.67 -17.45
CA LYS A 87 8.37 -8.68 -17.89
C LYS A 87 8.16 -9.77 -16.84
N SER A 88 9.07 -9.92 -15.87
CA SER A 88 9.03 -10.97 -14.85
C SER A 88 8.69 -10.44 -13.46
N SER A 89 8.41 -9.14 -13.26
CA SER A 89 7.99 -8.62 -11.94
C SER A 89 6.50 -8.85 -11.71
N CYS A 90 6.12 -9.10 -10.45
CA CYS A 90 4.73 -9.21 -10.02
C CYS A 90 3.92 -8.00 -10.48
N ARG A 91 2.82 -8.27 -11.19
CA ARG A 91 1.87 -7.26 -11.67
C ARG A 91 0.54 -7.89 -12.04
N ARG A 92 -0.47 -7.05 -12.24
CA ARG A 92 -1.75 -7.43 -12.85
C ARG A 92 -1.59 -7.67 -14.35
N HIS A 93 -2.23 -8.73 -14.84
CA HIS A 93 -2.28 -9.10 -16.26
C HIS A 93 -3.74 -9.19 -16.73
N PRO A 94 -4.01 -8.86 -18.00
CA PRO A 94 -5.34 -8.99 -18.58
C PRO A 94 -5.78 -10.46 -18.62
N LEU A 95 -7.01 -10.70 -18.17
CA LEU A 95 -7.75 -11.94 -18.34
C LEU A 95 -9.20 -11.56 -18.54
N TYR A 96 -9.77 -12.00 -19.65
CA TYR A 96 -11.20 -11.93 -19.91
C TYR A 96 -11.75 -13.34 -19.76
N VAL A 97 -12.78 -13.49 -18.93
CA VAL A 97 -13.50 -14.74 -18.76
C VAL A 97 -14.75 -14.64 -19.62
N ASP A 98 -14.81 -15.44 -20.68
CA ASP A 98 -16.02 -15.66 -21.45
C ASP A 98 -16.78 -16.83 -20.82
N PHE A 99 -18.06 -16.62 -20.49
CA PHE A 99 -18.85 -17.69 -19.88
C PHE A 99 -19.18 -18.82 -20.86
N SER A 100 -19.09 -18.58 -22.16
CA SER A 100 -19.22 -19.61 -23.19
C SER A 100 -18.05 -20.58 -23.16
N ASP A 101 -16.82 -20.08 -22.96
CA ASP A 101 -15.60 -20.90 -22.94
C ASP A 101 -15.56 -21.87 -21.75
N VAL A 102 -16.22 -21.51 -20.64
CA VAL A 102 -16.34 -22.36 -19.44
C VAL A 102 -17.65 -23.17 -19.39
N GLY A 103 -18.52 -23.02 -20.39
CA GLY A 103 -19.80 -23.73 -20.48
C GLY A 103 -20.85 -23.24 -19.47
N TRP A 104 -20.81 -21.96 -19.10
CA TRP A 104 -21.74 -21.33 -18.16
C TRP A 104 -22.76 -20.40 -18.82
N ASN A 105 -22.67 -20.22 -20.14
CA ASN A 105 -23.61 -19.44 -20.94
C ASN A 105 -25.06 -19.98 -20.91
N ASP A 106 -25.27 -21.22 -20.47
CA ASP A 106 -26.59 -21.84 -20.42
C ASP A 106 -27.41 -21.37 -19.20
N TRP A 107 -26.74 -21.00 -18.11
CA TRP A 107 -27.38 -20.58 -16.86
C TRP A 107 -27.06 -19.13 -16.49
N ILE A 108 -25.93 -18.57 -16.93
CA ILE A 108 -25.64 -17.14 -16.79
C ILE A 108 -26.26 -16.38 -17.97
N VAL A 109 -27.20 -15.49 -17.66
CA VAL A 109 -27.89 -14.64 -18.64
C VAL A 109 -27.07 -13.38 -18.95
N ALA A 110 -26.45 -12.77 -17.93
CA ALA A 110 -25.60 -11.59 -18.12
C ALA A 110 -24.59 -11.40 -16.96
N PRO A 111 -23.41 -10.79 -17.21
CA PRO A 111 -22.87 -10.44 -18.53
C PRO A 111 -22.46 -11.70 -19.33
N PRO A 112 -22.15 -11.61 -20.64
CA PRO A 112 -21.60 -12.75 -21.39
C PRO A 112 -20.18 -13.16 -20.95
N GLY A 113 -19.49 -12.24 -20.28
CA GLY A 113 -18.16 -12.42 -19.74
C GLY A 113 -17.70 -11.15 -19.03
N TYR A 114 -16.52 -11.18 -18.43
CA TYR A 114 -15.98 -10.04 -17.70
C TYR A 114 -14.46 -10.06 -17.61
N HIS A 115 -13.86 -8.90 -17.35
CA HIS A 115 -12.41 -8.78 -17.14
C HIS A 115 -12.03 -9.13 -15.70
N ALA A 116 -11.69 -10.40 -15.44
CA ALA A 116 -11.25 -10.85 -14.13
C ALA A 116 -9.85 -10.36 -13.76
N PHE A 117 -8.95 -10.25 -14.76
CA PHE A 117 -7.51 -10.06 -14.55
C PHE A 117 -6.87 -11.14 -13.65
N TYR A 118 -5.55 -11.13 -13.51
CA TYR A 118 -4.84 -11.97 -12.54
C TYR A 118 -3.46 -11.40 -12.19
N CYS A 119 -2.93 -11.77 -11.02
CA CYS A 119 -1.58 -11.41 -10.60
C CYS A 119 -0.59 -12.48 -11.05
N HIS A 120 0.51 -12.06 -11.69
CA HIS A 120 1.59 -12.97 -12.05
C HIS A 120 2.94 -12.24 -12.15
N GLY A 121 4.00 -12.98 -11.82
CA GLY A 121 5.39 -12.51 -11.84
C GLY A 121 6.12 -12.81 -10.54
N GLU A 122 7.39 -12.49 -10.51
CA GLU A 122 8.25 -12.65 -9.34
C GLU A 122 8.18 -11.43 -8.43
N CYS A 123 8.20 -11.66 -7.11
CA CYS A 123 8.40 -10.63 -6.10
C CYS A 123 9.91 -10.54 -5.78
N PRO A 124 10.66 -9.57 -6.35
CA PRO A 124 12.09 -9.47 -6.12
C PRO A 124 12.40 -8.86 -4.75
N PHE A 125 13.61 -9.13 -4.25
CA PHE A 125 14.17 -8.38 -3.12
C PHE A 125 14.98 -7.17 -3.63
N PRO A 126 14.83 -5.98 -3.00
CA PRO A 126 13.82 -5.61 -2.01
C PRO A 126 12.41 -5.50 -2.63
N LEU A 127 11.38 -5.86 -1.86
CA LEU A 127 9.99 -5.61 -2.28
C LEU A 127 9.79 -4.10 -2.36
N ALA A 128 9.17 -3.65 -3.43
CA ALA A 128 8.83 -2.25 -3.58
C ALA A 128 7.61 -1.88 -2.72
N ASP A 129 7.60 -0.68 -2.17
CA ASP A 129 6.56 -0.22 -1.23
C ASP A 129 5.15 -0.23 -1.81
N HIS A 130 5.02 -0.10 -3.14
CA HIS A 130 3.74 -0.09 -3.85
C HIS A 130 3.07 -1.47 -3.96
N PHE A 131 3.69 -2.55 -3.48
CA PHE A 131 3.08 -3.89 -3.47
C PHE A 131 2.16 -4.16 -2.28
N ASN A 132 1.89 -3.16 -1.41
CA ASN A 132 1.03 -3.28 -0.21
C ASN A 132 1.29 -4.58 0.58
N SER A 133 2.56 -4.99 0.66
CA SER A 133 2.93 -6.33 1.10
C SER A 133 2.96 -6.43 2.62
N THR A 134 2.65 -7.61 3.15
CA THR A 134 2.74 -7.86 4.59
C THR A 134 4.19 -7.89 5.05
N ASN A 135 4.43 -7.60 6.34
CA ASN A 135 5.75 -7.76 6.95
C ASN A 135 6.30 -9.18 6.76
N HIS A 136 5.42 -10.20 6.76
CA HIS A 136 5.79 -11.59 6.49
C HIS A 136 6.37 -11.75 5.08
N ALA A 137 5.72 -11.19 4.04
CA ALA A 137 6.21 -11.27 2.66
C ALA A 137 7.55 -10.55 2.47
N ILE A 138 7.75 -9.41 3.16
CA ILE A 138 9.02 -8.67 3.17
C ILE A 138 10.13 -9.52 3.79
N VAL A 139 9.90 -10.05 5.00
CA VAL A 139 10.87 -10.90 5.71
C VAL A 139 11.17 -12.16 4.92
N GLN A 140 10.15 -12.86 4.41
CA GLN A 140 10.32 -14.07 3.61
C GLN A 140 11.22 -13.83 2.38
N THR A 141 11.01 -12.71 1.68
CA THR A 141 11.80 -12.37 0.50
C THR A 141 13.21 -11.92 0.85
N LEU A 142 13.39 -11.25 2.00
CA LEU A 142 14.70 -10.98 2.58
C LEU A 142 15.44 -12.29 2.90
N VAL A 143 14.80 -13.25 3.59
CA VAL A 143 15.45 -14.51 3.94
C VAL A 143 15.75 -15.35 2.70
N ASN A 144 14.86 -15.39 1.71
CA ASN A 144 15.12 -16.00 0.40
C ASN A 144 16.39 -15.43 -0.28
N SER A 145 16.66 -14.13 -0.12
CA SER A 145 17.85 -13.49 -0.71
C SER A 145 19.18 -13.99 -0.13
N VAL A 146 19.15 -14.57 1.09
CA VAL A 146 20.31 -15.12 1.79
C VAL A 146 20.33 -16.65 1.71
N ASN A 147 19.16 -17.29 1.68
CA ASN A 147 19.00 -18.74 1.62
C ASN A 147 17.99 -19.13 0.53
N SER A 148 18.49 -19.67 -0.58
CA SER A 148 17.69 -20.08 -1.74
C SER A 148 16.75 -21.26 -1.48
N ASN A 149 16.89 -21.98 -0.36
CA ASN A 149 15.97 -23.07 -0.01
C ASN A 149 14.61 -22.56 0.47
N ILE A 150 14.53 -21.30 0.87
CA ILE A 150 13.28 -20.66 1.29
C ILE A 150 12.60 -20.10 0.04
N PRO A 151 11.29 -20.32 -0.19
CA PRO A 151 10.62 -19.79 -1.37
C PRO A 151 10.46 -18.25 -1.29
N LYS A 152 10.48 -17.59 -2.45
CA LYS A 152 10.09 -16.17 -2.58
C LYS A 152 8.62 -15.97 -2.18
N ALA A 153 8.25 -14.75 -1.79
CA ALA A 153 6.85 -14.40 -1.64
C ALA A 153 6.07 -14.55 -2.96
N CYS A 154 4.81 -14.97 -2.87
CA CYS A 154 3.93 -15.14 -4.02
C CYS A 154 3.32 -13.81 -4.48
N CYS A 155 3.10 -13.69 -5.79
CA CYS A 155 2.41 -12.56 -6.39
C CYS A 155 0.89 -12.78 -6.29
N VAL A 156 0.22 -12.05 -5.41
CA VAL A 156 -1.21 -12.19 -5.11
C VAL A 156 -1.91 -10.82 -5.19
N PRO A 157 -3.22 -10.77 -5.49
CA PRO A 157 -3.97 -9.53 -5.51
C PRO A 157 -4.05 -8.91 -4.10
N THR A 158 -3.95 -7.59 -4.04
CA THR A 158 -4.09 -6.81 -2.79
C THR A 158 -5.46 -6.14 -2.68
N GLU A 159 -6.11 -5.92 -3.82
CA GLU A 159 -7.44 -5.33 -3.94
C GLU A 159 -8.24 -6.16 -4.94
N LEU A 160 -9.50 -6.41 -4.58
CA LEU A 160 -10.44 -7.17 -5.39
C LEU A 160 -11.78 -6.43 -5.41
N SER A 161 -12.47 -6.47 -6.55
CA SER A 161 -13.79 -5.87 -6.73
C SER A 161 -14.85 -6.90 -7.12
N ALA A 162 -16.10 -6.50 -6.97
CA ALA A 162 -17.26 -7.35 -7.19
C ALA A 162 -17.83 -7.20 -8.62
N ILE A 163 -18.52 -8.24 -9.08
CA ILE A 163 -19.34 -8.17 -10.30
C ILE A 163 -20.79 -8.53 -10.01
N SER A 164 -21.71 -7.89 -10.72
CA SER A 164 -23.13 -8.26 -10.69
C SER A 164 -23.42 -9.25 -11.81
N MET A 165 -24.10 -10.34 -11.47
CA MET A 165 -24.40 -11.45 -12.36
C MET A 165 -25.89 -11.77 -12.32
N LEU A 166 -26.48 -11.90 -13.50
CA LEU A 166 -27.85 -12.33 -13.74
C LEU A 166 -27.81 -13.79 -14.21
N TYR A 167 -28.46 -14.69 -13.48
CA TYR A 167 -28.46 -16.12 -13.81
C TYR A 167 -29.81 -16.77 -13.53
N LEU A 168 -30.04 -17.95 -14.11
CA LEU A 168 -31.19 -18.80 -13.84
C LEU A 168 -30.87 -19.75 -12.67
N ASP A 169 -31.71 -19.76 -11.65
CA ASP A 169 -31.60 -20.74 -10.56
C ASP A 169 -32.15 -22.12 -10.95
N GLU A 170 -32.09 -23.09 -10.04
CA GLU A 170 -32.56 -24.46 -10.27
C GLU A 170 -34.05 -24.57 -10.64
N ASN A 171 -34.85 -23.52 -10.40
CA ASN A 171 -36.27 -23.44 -10.73
C ASN A 171 -36.53 -22.56 -11.96
N GLU A 172 -35.50 -22.31 -12.78
CA GLU A 172 -35.53 -21.42 -13.95
C GLU A 172 -35.93 -19.97 -13.63
N LYS A 173 -35.77 -19.54 -12.38
CA LYS A 173 -36.05 -18.17 -11.98
C LYS A 173 -34.83 -17.29 -12.21
N VAL A 174 -35.07 -16.11 -12.77
CA VAL A 174 -34.04 -15.09 -12.97
C VAL A 174 -33.64 -14.47 -11.63
N VAL A 175 -32.36 -14.56 -11.28
CA VAL A 175 -31.76 -14.03 -10.05
C VAL A 175 -30.62 -13.07 -10.40
N LEU A 176 -30.66 -11.86 -9.82
CA LEU A 176 -29.55 -10.91 -9.86
C LEU A 176 -28.77 -10.98 -8.54
N LYS A 177 -27.46 -11.20 -8.62
CA LYS A 177 -26.58 -11.30 -7.45
C LYS A 177 -25.25 -10.61 -7.67
N ASN A 178 -24.73 -9.98 -6.62
CA ASN A 178 -23.40 -9.38 -6.62
C ASN A 178 -22.39 -10.35 -5.99
N TYR A 179 -21.41 -10.80 -6.76
CA TYR A 179 -20.35 -11.71 -6.31
C TYR A 179 -19.09 -10.90 -6.00
N GLN A 180 -18.65 -10.98 -4.74
CA GLN A 180 -17.42 -10.33 -4.27
C GLN A 180 -16.18 -11.07 -4.77
N ASP A 181 -15.05 -10.37 -4.75
CA ASP A 181 -13.72 -10.95 -5.00
C ASP A 181 -13.53 -11.60 -6.39
N MET A 182 -14.21 -11.05 -7.40
CA MET A 182 -14.23 -11.61 -8.76
C MET A 182 -13.22 -10.95 -9.70
N VAL A 183 -12.83 -9.69 -9.45
CA VAL A 183 -11.97 -8.91 -10.34
C VAL A 183 -10.76 -8.38 -9.57
N VAL A 184 -9.57 -8.56 -10.14
CA VAL A 184 -8.33 -7.96 -9.61
C VAL A 184 -8.18 -6.52 -10.09
N GLU A 185 -7.90 -5.60 -9.16
CA GLU A 185 -7.66 -4.17 -9.42
C GLU A 185 -6.18 -3.80 -9.67
#